data_AF-A0A2R2IYH2-F1
#
_entry.id   AF-A0A2R2IYH2-F1
#
_cell.length_a   1.000
_cell.length_b   1.000
_cell.length_c   1.000
_cell.angle_alpha   90.00
_cell.angle_beta   90.00
_cell.angle_gamma   90.00
#
_symmetry.space_group_name_H-M   'P 1'
#
loop_
_entity.id
_entity.type
_entity.pdbx_description
1 polymer ?
#
loop_
_entity_poly.entity_id
_entity_poly.type
_entity_poly.pdbx_seq_one_letter_code
_entity_poly.pdbx_strand_id
1 'polypeptide(L)'
;MRHLAAACLALAALSGSARAFDLGSVLNSVNQAVDTAKNVGNSVSGGNPATGDGSLTPRLKLNRPSPVGSPLLAKLDEYNHHYKELDEYTVFLSRPNQNSDGSIRVAKAELLRGQVYKDLYNHPDSQSTMQVWEAYKSQLSQDGYKLDFICDKPCANHVNLWQTALSSSFIVYDKSDRYLVAHKDNTWVSVAIGEIGSHPLSSVNVVVRGN
;
A
#
# COMPACT_ATOMS: atom_id res chain seq x y z
N MET A 1 19.66 15.94 -71.52
CA MET A 1 18.19 16.04 -71.45
C MET A 1 17.63 14.64 -71.25
N ARG A 2 17.20 14.30 -70.03
CA ARG A 2 16.61 12.98 -69.72
C ARG A 2 15.45 13.12 -68.73
N HIS A 3 14.48 12.26 -68.98
CA HIS A 3 13.06 12.33 -68.63
C HIS A 3 12.73 11.99 -67.17
N LEU A 4 11.57 12.53 -66.73
CA LEU A 4 10.73 12.02 -65.64
C LEU A 4 10.21 10.60 -65.96
N ALA A 5 10.15 9.72 -64.96
CA ALA A 5 8.94 8.93 -64.61
C ALA A 5 9.20 7.86 -63.49
N ALA A 6 8.21 7.77 -62.59
CA ALA A 6 7.62 6.57 -61.96
C ALA A 6 8.30 5.78 -60.81
N ALA A 7 7.59 5.85 -59.67
CA ALA A 7 7.03 4.76 -58.85
C ALA A 7 7.93 3.75 -58.10
N CYS A 8 7.75 3.69 -56.77
CA CYS A 8 7.35 2.45 -56.08
C CYS A 8 6.82 2.75 -54.66
N LEU A 9 5.53 2.43 -54.43
CA LEU A 9 4.95 2.26 -53.10
C LEU A 9 5.42 0.93 -52.50
N ALA A 10 5.71 0.93 -51.20
CA ALA A 10 5.67 -0.28 -50.38
C ALA A 10 5.05 0.05 -49.01
N LEU A 11 3.76 -0.25 -48.85
CA LEU A 11 3.11 -0.41 -47.55
C LEU A 11 3.42 -1.83 -47.05
N ALA A 12 4.04 -1.93 -45.87
CA ALA A 12 4.07 -3.18 -45.12
C ALA A 12 3.00 -3.11 -44.02
N ALA A 13 1.89 -3.81 -44.24
CA ALA A 13 0.89 -4.08 -43.21
C ALA A 13 1.29 -5.33 -42.43
N LEU A 14 1.52 -5.20 -41.13
CA LEU A 14 1.62 -6.32 -40.19
C LEU A 14 0.25 -6.55 -39.57
N SER A 15 -0.43 -7.59 -40.04
CA SER A 15 -1.66 -8.12 -39.48
C SER A 15 -1.36 -8.93 -38.20
N GLY A 16 -1.57 -8.32 -37.03
CA GLY A 16 -1.62 -9.01 -35.74
C GLY A 16 -3.03 -9.54 -35.48
N SER A 17 -3.15 -10.85 -35.25
CA SER A 17 -4.40 -11.56 -34.98
C SER A 17 -4.99 -11.17 -33.63
N ALA A 18 -6.21 -10.63 -33.63
CA ALA A 18 -7.01 -10.46 -32.42
C ALA A 18 -7.43 -11.84 -31.88
N ARG A 19 -6.91 -12.24 -30.71
CA ARG A 19 -7.48 -13.34 -29.95
C ARG A 19 -8.67 -12.80 -29.16
N ALA A 20 -9.87 -13.22 -29.53
CA ALA A 20 -11.07 -12.98 -28.74
C ALA A 20 -10.92 -13.65 -27.37
N PHE A 21 -11.01 -12.86 -26.30
CA PHE A 21 -11.14 -13.36 -24.94
C PHE A 21 -12.56 -13.90 -24.77
N ASP A 22 -12.70 -15.21 -24.62
CA ASP A 22 -13.98 -15.87 -24.34
C ASP A 22 -14.29 -15.76 -22.83
N LEU A 23 -15.03 -14.71 -22.46
CA LEU A 23 -15.53 -14.52 -21.09
C LEU A 23 -16.48 -15.65 -20.63
N GLY A 24 -17.07 -16.42 -21.55
CA GLY A 24 -17.97 -17.53 -21.22
C GLY A 24 -17.24 -18.69 -20.54
N SER A 25 -16.00 -18.96 -20.96
CA SER A 25 -15.14 -19.99 -20.35
C SER A 25 -14.77 -19.66 -18.90
N VAL A 26 -14.52 -18.37 -18.61
CA VAL A 26 -14.15 -17.91 -17.25
C VAL A 26 -15.34 -18.05 -16.30
N LEU A 27 -16.55 -17.69 -16.71
CA LEU A 27 -17.76 -17.77 -15.88
C LEU A 27 -18.13 -19.23 -15.54
N ASN A 28 -17.92 -20.18 -16.45
CA ASN A 28 -18.14 -21.61 -16.16
C ASN A 28 -17.13 -22.16 -15.15
N SER A 29 -15.88 -21.70 -15.17
CA SER A 29 -14.87 -22.10 -14.19
C SER A 29 -15.15 -21.59 -12.78
N VAL A 30 -15.71 -20.37 -12.66
CA VAL A 30 -16.09 -19.77 -11.38
C VAL A 30 -17.30 -20.51 -10.77
N ASN A 31 -18.29 -20.87 -11.58
CA ASN A 31 -19.44 -21.64 -11.10
C ASN A 31 -19.04 -23.06 -10.65
N GLN A 32 -18.15 -23.75 -11.38
CA GLN A 32 -17.61 -25.03 -10.94
C GLN A 32 -16.82 -24.94 -9.62
N ALA A 33 -16.07 -23.85 -9.41
CA ALA A 33 -15.34 -23.63 -8.17
C ALA A 33 -16.27 -23.35 -6.97
N VAL A 34 -17.35 -22.59 -7.19
CA VAL A 34 -18.37 -22.29 -6.18
C VAL A 34 -19.20 -23.53 -5.81
N ASP A 35 -19.57 -24.36 -6.78
CA ASP A 35 -20.31 -25.60 -6.53
C ASP A 35 -19.45 -26.66 -5.81
N THR A 36 -18.15 -26.69 -6.07
CA THR A 36 -17.21 -27.54 -5.33
C THR A 36 -17.10 -27.10 -3.88
N ALA A 37 -17.07 -25.78 -3.60
CA ALA A 37 -17.04 -25.26 -2.23
C ALA A 37 -18.34 -25.53 -1.45
N LYS A 38 -19.50 -25.53 -2.14
CA LYS A 38 -20.80 -25.80 -1.51
C LYS A 38 -21.00 -27.26 -1.13
N ASN A 39 -20.40 -28.19 -1.88
CA ASN A 39 -20.52 -29.64 -1.63
C ASN A 39 -19.60 -30.18 -0.53
N VAL A 40 -18.63 -29.39 -0.05
CA VAL A 40 -17.78 -29.76 1.10
C VAL A 40 -18.43 -29.37 2.45
N GLY A 41 -19.51 -28.58 2.43
CA GLY A 41 -20.15 -28.03 3.63
C GLY A 41 -21.18 -28.90 4.34
N ASN A 42 -21.50 -30.11 3.85
CA ASN A 42 -22.55 -30.95 4.45
C ASN A 42 -22.04 -32.36 4.73
N SER A 43 -21.52 -32.61 5.94
CA SER A 43 -21.44 -33.94 6.56
C SER A 43 -21.11 -33.87 8.06
N VAL A 44 -22.13 -34.22 8.86
CA VAL A 44 -22.12 -34.85 10.19
C VAL A 44 -22.06 -33.99 11.46
N SER A 45 -23.10 -34.24 12.25
CA SER A 45 -23.57 -33.73 13.52
C SER A 45 -22.84 -34.25 14.77
N GLY A 46 -22.92 -33.48 15.87
CA GLY A 46 -23.13 -34.04 17.22
C GLY A 46 -22.21 -33.51 18.33
N GLY A 47 -22.80 -32.88 19.36
CA GLY A 47 -22.26 -32.86 20.73
C GLY A 47 -21.86 -31.50 21.34
N ASN A 48 -22.72 -30.98 22.21
CA ASN A 48 -22.61 -30.06 23.37
C ASN A 48 -21.43 -29.06 23.57
N PRO A 49 -21.69 -27.93 24.28
CA PRO A 49 -20.81 -26.76 24.32
C PRO A 49 -19.73 -26.88 25.40
N ALA A 50 -18.48 -26.67 25.02
CA ALA A 50 -17.39 -26.36 25.93
C ALA A 50 -16.77 -25.03 25.52
N THR A 51 -16.88 -24.06 26.42
CA THR A 51 -16.18 -22.78 26.43
C THR A 51 -14.68 -22.96 26.19
N GLY A 52 -14.14 -22.31 25.15
CA GLY A 52 -12.73 -22.36 24.81
C GLY A 52 -12.38 -21.35 23.72
N ASP A 53 -11.38 -20.55 24.03
CA ASP A 53 -10.74 -19.48 23.27
C ASP A 53 -10.32 -19.85 21.82
N GLY A 54 -10.13 -18.83 21.00
CA GLY A 54 -9.51 -18.94 19.68
C GLY A 54 -10.45 -18.55 18.53
N SER A 55 -10.51 -17.26 18.22
CA SER A 55 -10.95 -16.81 16.88
C SER A 55 -9.96 -17.37 15.85
N LEU A 56 -10.22 -18.59 15.38
CA LEU A 56 -9.58 -19.24 14.25
C LEU A 56 -10.13 -18.63 12.95
N THR A 57 -9.98 -17.31 12.80
CA THR A 57 -10.10 -16.73 11.46
C THR A 57 -8.87 -17.20 10.69
N PRO A 58 -9.01 -17.95 9.58
CA PRO A 58 -7.87 -18.40 8.80
C PRO A 58 -7.11 -17.16 8.31
N ARG A 59 -5.92 -16.91 8.85
CA ARG A 59 -5.02 -15.90 8.28
C ARG A 59 -4.54 -16.46 6.95
N LEU A 60 -5.05 -15.91 5.85
CA LEU A 60 -4.44 -16.10 4.54
C LEU A 60 -2.96 -15.74 4.69
N LYS A 61 -2.07 -16.70 4.46
CA LYS A 61 -0.63 -16.43 4.47
C LYS A 61 -0.34 -15.47 3.32
N LEU A 62 0.01 -14.23 3.64
CA LEU A 62 0.55 -13.32 2.63
C LEU A 62 1.82 -13.93 2.04
N ASN A 63 1.88 -14.00 0.72
CA ASN A 63 3.03 -14.54 0.02
C ASN A 63 4.30 -13.66 0.20
N ARG A 64 4.14 -12.39 0.59
CA ARG A 64 5.22 -11.41 0.78
C ARG A 64 4.88 -10.43 1.92
N PRO A 65 5.05 -10.83 3.20
CA PRO A 65 4.84 -9.88 4.30
C PRO A 65 5.86 -8.73 4.22
N SER A 66 5.42 -7.53 4.59
CA SER A 66 6.33 -6.39 4.76
C SER A 66 7.30 -6.65 5.91
N PRO A 67 8.57 -6.21 5.78
CA PRO A 67 9.57 -6.36 6.84
C PRO A 67 9.28 -5.49 8.07
N VAL A 68 8.42 -4.47 7.94
CA VAL A 68 7.97 -3.63 9.06
C VAL A 68 6.45 -3.56 9.03
N GLY A 69 5.81 -4.00 10.11
CA GLY A 69 4.36 -3.96 10.27
C GLY A 69 3.91 -3.11 11.46
N SER A 70 2.62 -3.20 11.78
CA SER A 70 2.06 -2.48 12.94
C SER A 70 2.62 -2.99 14.27
N PRO A 71 3.12 -2.10 15.15
CA PRO A 71 3.60 -2.46 16.49
C PRO A 71 2.47 -2.72 17.50
N LEU A 72 1.23 -2.37 17.13
CA LEU A 72 0.03 -2.63 17.92
C LEU A 72 -0.88 -3.63 17.21
N LEU A 73 -1.84 -4.20 17.95
CA LEU A 73 -2.90 -5.01 17.36
C LEU A 73 -3.65 -4.17 16.33
N ALA A 74 -3.53 -4.56 15.06
CA ALA A 74 -4.19 -3.93 13.93
C ALA A 74 -4.44 -4.99 12.84
N LYS A 75 -5.49 -4.78 12.04
CA LYS A 75 -5.82 -5.63 10.91
C LYS A 75 -5.20 -5.03 9.64
N LEU A 76 -4.32 -5.78 8.98
CA LEU A 76 -3.85 -5.42 7.64
C LEU A 76 -5.05 -5.42 6.68
N ASP A 77 -5.19 -4.35 5.91
CA ASP A 77 -6.09 -4.31 4.77
C ASP A 77 -5.44 -5.02 3.58
N GLU A 78 -5.89 -6.24 3.32
CA GLU A 78 -5.35 -7.09 2.25
C GLU A 78 -5.55 -6.50 0.85
N TYR A 79 -6.57 -5.63 0.64
CA TYR A 79 -6.78 -4.96 -0.65
C TYR A 79 -5.71 -3.89 -0.90
N ASN A 80 -5.27 -3.23 0.18
CA ASN A 80 -4.31 -2.14 0.16
C ASN A 80 -2.86 -2.60 0.45
N HIS A 81 -2.64 -3.90 0.59
CA HIS A 81 -1.30 -4.49 0.61
C HIS A 81 -0.77 -4.58 -0.82
N HIS A 82 0.31 -3.85 -1.11
CA HIS A 82 0.98 -3.88 -2.41
C HIS A 82 2.46 -4.18 -2.26
N TYR A 83 2.92 -5.19 -2.99
CA TYR A 83 4.33 -5.53 -3.14
C TYR A 83 4.75 -5.41 -4.60
N LYS A 84 5.91 -4.80 -4.83
CA LYS A 84 6.63 -4.85 -6.10
C LYS A 84 8.11 -5.09 -5.85
N GLU A 85 8.68 -6.04 -6.59
CA GLU A 85 10.11 -6.39 -6.50
C GLU A 85 11.04 -5.23 -6.86
N LEU A 86 10.63 -4.40 -7.82
CA LEU A 86 11.36 -3.23 -8.25
C LEU A 86 10.35 -2.12 -8.59
N ASP A 87 10.30 -1.10 -7.74
CA ASP A 87 9.52 0.11 -7.98
C ASP A 87 10.26 1.34 -7.43
N GLU A 88 9.74 2.51 -7.78
CA GLU A 88 10.16 3.79 -7.23
C GLU A 88 9.23 4.22 -6.09
N TYR A 89 9.81 4.82 -5.05
CA TYR A 89 9.04 5.41 -3.97
C TYR A 89 9.75 6.65 -3.43
N THR A 90 9.02 7.75 -3.30
CA THR A 90 9.57 9.00 -2.77
C THR A 90 9.22 9.15 -1.30
N VAL A 91 10.23 9.24 -0.43
CA VAL A 91 10.05 9.64 0.98
C VAL A 91 10.19 11.14 1.11
N PHE A 92 9.39 11.75 1.97
CA PHE A 92 9.49 13.18 2.26
C PHE A 92 10.29 13.39 3.54
N LEU A 93 11.32 14.23 3.49
CA LEU A 93 12.20 14.50 4.63
C LEU A 93 11.99 15.91 5.17
N SER A 94 10.85 16.51 4.83
CA SER A 94 10.41 17.82 5.25
C SER A 94 8.89 17.95 5.06
N ARG A 95 8.29 18.95 5.69
CA ARG A 95 6.86 19.22 5.57
C ARG A 95 6.51 19.70 4.15
N PRO A 96 5.42 19.22 3.53
CA PRO A 96 4.84 19.83 2.35
C PRO A 96 4.26 21.20 2.73
N ASN A 97 4.49 22.20 1.88
CA ASN A 97 3.93 23.54 2.03
C ASN A 97 3.19 23.92 0.76
N GLN A 98 2.05 24.58 0.92
CA GLN A 98 1.37 25.21 -0.21
C GLN A 98 1.93 26.62 -0.42
N ASN A 99 2.37 26.91 -1.64
CA ASN A 99 2.77 28.25 -2.06
C ASN A 99 1.53 29.12 -2.33
N SER A 100 1.73 30.43 -2.43
CA SER A 100 0.66 31.40 -2.72
C SER A 100 -0.02 31.19 -4.08
N ASP A 101 0.66 30.55 -5.03
CA ASP A 101 0.13 30.17 -6.35
C ASP A 101 -0.66 28.85 -6.34
N GLY A 102 -0.83 28.24 -5.17
CA GLY A 102 -1.54 26.97 -4.99
C GLY A 102 -0.68 25.73 -5.21
N SER A 103 0.57 25.87 -5.70
CA SER A 103 1.49 24.74 -5.89
C SER A 103 1.95 24.16 -4.55
N ILE A 104 2.19 22.86 -4.51
CA ILE A 104 2.71 22.18 -3.32
C ILE A 104 4.22 21.96 -3.48
N ARG A 105 4.99 22.32 -2.46
CA ARG A 105 6.44 22.13 -2.41
C ARG A 105 6.85 21.34 -1.18
N VAL A 106 7.71 20.35 -1.38
CA VAL A 106 8.43 19.64 -0.32
C VAL A 106 9.89 20.07 -0.42
N ALA A 107 10.44 20.66 0.65
CA ALA A 107 11.79 21.25 0.61
C ALA A 107 12.90 20.19 0.49
N LYS A 108 12.67 19.02 1.06
CA LYS A 108 13.57 17.87 1.10
C LYS A 108 12.77 16.59 0.92
N ALA A 109 13.14 15.81 -0.09
CA ALA A 109 12.59 14.50 -0.40
C ALA A 109 13.70 13.62 -0.99
N GLU A 110 13.53 12.30 -0.93
CA GLU A 110 14.47 11.33 -1.52
C GLU A 110 13.70 10.31 -2.36
N LEU A 111 14.14 10.11 -3.60
CA LEU A 111 13.62 9.07 -4.49
C LEU A 111 14.39 7.78 -4.23
N LEU A 112 13.68 6.76 -3.76
CA LEU A 112 14.20 5.43 -3.46
C LEU A 112 13.79 4.45 -4.56
N ARG A 113 14.61 3.43 -4.76
CA ARG A 113 14.39 2.35 -5.72
C ARG A 113 14.72 1.01 -5.09
N GLY A 114 13.87 0.02 -5.29
CA GLY A 114 14.06 -1.34 -4.79
C GLY A 114 12.76 -2.09 -4.60
N GLN A 115 12.74 -3.02 -3.65
CA GLN A 115 11.52 -3.71 -3.24
C GLN A 115 10.64 -2.75 -2.47
N VAL A 116 9.42 -2.51 -2.96
CA VAL A 116 8.48 -1.56 -2.35
C VAL A 116 7.28 -2.32 -1.80
N TYR A 117 7.03 -2.10 -0.51
CA TYR A 117 5.87 -2.57 0.23
C TYR A 117 5.01 -1.36 0.59
N LYS A 118 3.71 -1.45 0.37
CA LYS A 118 2.72 -0.49 0.84
C LYS A 118 1.65 -1.24 1.61
N ASP A 119 1.46 -0.86 2.87
CA ASP A 119 0.48 -1.47 3.76
C ASP A 119 -0.44 -0.40 4.35
N LEU A 120 -1.71 -0.77 4.53
CA LEU A 120 -2.66 -0.05 5.35
C LEU A 120 -3.11 -0.94 6.51
N TYR A 121 -3.01 -0.42 7.72
CA TYR A 121 -3.47 -1.08 8.94
C TYR A 121 -4.69 -0.36 9.52
N ASN A 122 -5.75 -1.15 9.76
CA ASN A 122 -6.94 -0.73 10.49
C ASN A 122 -6.75 -1.05 11.99
N HIS A 123 -6.69 -0.01 12.82
CA HIS A 123 -6.57 -0.17 14.26
C HIS A 123 -7.96 -0.25 14.91
N PRO A 124 -8.13 -0.98 16.03
CA PRO A 124 -9.38 -0.98 16.78
C PRO A 124 -9.67 0.40 17.39
N ASP A 125 -10.94 0.75 17.52
CA ASP A 125 -11.41 2.05 18.04
C ASP A 125 -10.98 2.35 19.49
N SER A 126 -10.56 1.31 20.23
CA SER A 126 -9.99 1.46 21.56
C SER A 126 -8.59 2.08 21.57
N GLN A 127 -7.91 2.13 20.41
CA GLN A 127 -6.62 2.81 20.24
C GLN A 127 -6.85 4.23 19.75
N SER A 128 -5.99 5.15 20.19
CA SER A 128 -5.93 6.52 19.66
C SER A 128 -4.82 6.65 18.62
N THR A 129 -4.95 7.60 17.68
CA THR A 129 -3.87 7.94 16.73
C THR A 129 -2.56 8.31 17.43
N MET A 130 -2.62 8.87 18.64
CA MET A 130 -1.44 9.17 19.46
C MET A 130 -0.75 7.90 19.98
N GLN A 131 -1.52 6.91 20.46
CA GLN A 131 -0.95 5.63 20.89
C GLN A 131 -0.28 4.90 19.73
N VAL A 132 -0.92 4.87 18.56
CA VAL A 132 -0.33 4.27 17.35
C VAL A 132 0.97 4.99 16.97
N TRP A 133 0.99 6.31 17.05
CA TRP A 133 2.16 7.14 16.74
C TRP A 133 3.36 6.89 17.65
N GLU A 134 3.15 6.91 18.96
CA GLU A 134 4.22 6.64 19.92
C GLU A 134 4.74 5.21 19.79
N ALA A 135 3.85 4.24 19.50
CA ALA A 135 4.25 2.85 19.30
C ALA A 135 5.19 2.68 18.09
N TYR A 136 4.92 3.31 16.94
CA TYR A 136 5.82 3.23 15.79
C TYR A 136 7.17 3.89 16.05
N LYS A 137 7.20 5.08 16.67
CA LYS A 137 8.46 5.74 17.03
C LYS A 137 9.29 4.87 17.97
N SER A 138 8.65 4.29 18.98
CA SER A 138 9.30 3.41 19.95
C SER A 138 9.85 2.14 19.28
N GLN A 139 9.04 1.43 18.50
CA GLN A 139 9.42 0.20 17.81
C GLN A 139 10.60 0.44 16.86
N LEU A 140 10.51 1.44 15.98
CA LEU A 140 11.56 1.74 15.00
C LEU A 140 12.87 2.10 15.70
N SER A 141 12.82 2.90 16.76
CA SER A 141 14.01 3.27 17.54
C SER A 141 14.63 2.04 18.24
N GLN A 142 13.80 1.17 18.83
CA GLN A 142 14.26 -0.06 19.48
C GLN A 142 14.88 -1.06 18.49
N ASP A 143 14.37 -1.10 17.26
CA ASP A 143 14.89 -1.93 16.18
C ASP A 143 16.17 -1.37 15.54
N GLY A 144 16.64 -0.20 16.01
CA GLY A 144 17.87 0.45 15.55
C GLY A 144 17.71 1.29 14.29
N TYR A 145 16.48 1.65 13.91
CA TYR A 145 16.27 2.64 12.86
C TYR A 145 16.60 4.04 13.37
N LYS A 146 17.22 4.84 12.51
CA LYS A 146 17.38 6.28 12.71
C LYS A 146 16.12 6.98 12.21
N LEU A 147 15.52 7.83 13.05
CA LEU A 147 14.37 8.66 12.65
C LEU A 147 14.87 9.93 11.93
N ASP A 148 14.88 9.94 10.59
CA ASP A 148 15.40 11.06 9.78
C ASP A 148 14.45 12.23 9.67
N PHE A 149 13.16 11.97 9.78
CA PHE A 149 12.14 13.00 9.77
C PHE A 149 10.99 12.59 10.67
N ILE A 150 10.60 13.49 11.57
CA ILE A 150 9.45 13.32 12.44
C ILE A 150 8.62 14.59 12.32
N CYS A 151 7.34 14.42 12.04
CA CYS A 151 6.41 15.49 11.87
C CYS A 151 5.18 15.24 12.71
N ASP A 152 5.18 15.81 13.91
CA ASP A 152 4.04 15.81 14.82
C ASP A 152 2.95 16.79 14.36
N LYS A 153 1.72 16.51 14.80
CA LYS A 153 0.57 17.39 14.54
C LYS A 153 0.79 18.78 15.16
N PRO A 154 0.55 19.90 14.44
CA PRO A 154 0.15 19.96 13.03
C PRO A 154 1.34 19.79 12.07
N CYS A 155 1.24 18.80 11.19
CA CYS A 155 2.30 18.47 10.25
C CYS A 155 2.10 19.13 8.86
N ALA A 156 0.90 19.61 8.56
CA ALA A 156 0.59 20.43 7.41
C ALA A 156 -0.36 21.56 7.80
N ASN A 157 -0.31 22.66 7.04
CA ASN A 157 -1.22 23.81 7.19
C ASN A 157 -2.57 23.59 6.50
N HIS A 158 -2.75 22.49 5.75
CA HIS A 158 -4.00 22.07 5.12
C HIS A 158 -4.17 20.56 5.25
N VAL A 159 -5.38 20.10 5.59
CA VAL A 159 -5.71 18.69 5.88
C VAL A 159 -5.43 17.72 4.73
N ASN A 160 -5.42 18.22 3.48
CA ASN A 160 -5.23 17.40 2.28
C ASN A 160 -3.82 17.48 1.69
N LEU A 161 -2.92 18.29 2.25
CA LEU A 161 -1.60 18.53 1.65
C LEU A 161 -0.78 17.25 1.50
N TRP A 162 -0.81 16.37 2.49
CA TRP A 162 -0.14 15.08 2.42
C TRP A 162 -0.78 14.18 1.36
N GLN A 163 -2.10 14.13 1.30
CA GLN A 163 -2.83 13.36 0.27
C GLN A 163 -2.52 13.87 -1.14
N THR A 164 -2.51 15.19 -1.36
CA THR A 164 -2.23 15.79 -2.67
C THR A 164 -0.77 15.66 -3.06
N ALA A 165 0.17 15.87 -2.13
CA ALA A 165 1.60 15.74 -2.39
C ALA A 165 2.01 14.30 -2.72
N LEU A 166 1.26 13.31 -2.22
CA LEU A 166 1.63 11.91 -2.32
C LEU A 166 0.74 11.07 -3.23
N SER A 167 -0.37 11.63 -3.73
CA SER A 167 -1.37 11.16 -4.73
C SER A 167 -1.67 9.67 -4.90
N SER A 168 -0.67 8.78 -4.91
CA SER A 168 -0.73 7.32 -5.12
C SER A 168 0.13 6.50 -4.13
N SER A 169 0.74 7.15 -3.13
CA SER A 169 1.71 6.54 -2.20
C SER A 169 1.22 6.45 -0.75
N PHE A 170 0.09 7.07 -0.43
CA PHE A 170 -0.47 7.08 0.92
C PHE A 170 -1.97 6.76 0.91
N ILE A 171 -2.36 5.90 1.84
CA ILE A 171 -3.72 5.35 1.91
C ILE A 171 -4.50 5.93 3.11
N VAL A 172 -3.91 6.85 3.89
CA VAL A 172 -4.56 7.46 5.07
C VAL A 172 -5.18 8.80 4.71
N TYR A 173 -6.51 8.86 4.81
CA TYR A 173 -7.33 10.00 4.45
C TYR A 173 -7.76 10.86 5.65
N ASP A 174 -8.08 12.12 5.34
CA ASP A 174 -8.95 13.06 6.06
C ASP A 174 -8.40 13.77 7.31
N LYS A 175 -7.45 13.18 8.07
CA LYS A 175 -6.84 13.84 9.26
C LYS A 175 -5.40 13.42 9.57
N SER A 176 -4.65 12.98 8.58
CA SER A 176 -3.28 12.50 8.74
C SER A 176 -2.29 13.64 8.97
N ASP A 177 -2.13 14.03 10.23
CA ASP A 177 -1.18 15.07 10.65
C ASP A 177 0.09 14.51 11.30
N ARG A 178 0.38 13.23 11.10
CA ARG A 178 1.57 12.59 11.66
C ARG A 178 2.26 11.80 10.58
N TYR A 179 3.53 12.13 10.37
CA TYR A 179 4.36 11.49 9.37
C TYR A 179 5.78 11.35 9.88
N LEU A 180 6.34 10.15 9.75
CA LEU A 180 7.76 9.91 10.01
C LEU A 180 8.42 9.18 8.85
N VAL A 181 9.72 9.39 8.74
CA VAL A 181 10.64 8.59 7.93
C VAL A 181 11.77 8.11 8.82
N ALA A 182 12.12 6.85 8.67
CA ALA A 182 13.24 6.24 9.34
C ALA A 182 14.00 5.33 8.39
N HIS A 183 15.30 5.16 8.60
CA HIS A 183 16.08 4.16 7.88
C HIS A 183 17.01 3.36 8.78
N LYS A 184 17.33 2.16 8.31
CA LYS A 184 18.34 1.26 8.87
C LYS A 184 18.96 0.50 7.71
N ASP A 185 20.28 0.61 7.58
CA ASP A 185 21.02 0.02 6.46
C ASP A 185 20.38 0.42 5.11
N ASN A 186 19.96 -0.56 4.32
CA ASN A 186 19.32 -0.35 3.01
C ASN A 186 17.79 -0.32 3.07
N THR A 187 17.21 -0.32 4.27
CA THR A 187 15.75 -0.31 4.48
C THR A 187 15.28 1.06 4.93
N TRP A 188 14.33 1.61 4.19
CA TRP A 188 13.66 2.87 4.49
C TRP A 188 12.20 2.62 4.80
N VAL A 189 11.69 3.27 5.84
CA VAL A 189 10.30 3.16 6.30
C VAL A 189 9.71 4.55 6.35
N SER A 190 8.52 4.72 5.79
CA SER A 190 7.70 5.90 6.06
C SER A 190 6.35 5.49 6.62
N VAL A 191 5.92 6.18 7.67
CA VAL A 191 4.66 5.90 8.36
C VAL A 191 3.83 7.17 8.40
N ALA A 192 2.59 7.10 7.95
CA ALA A 192 1.58 8.12 8.18
C ALA A 192 0.46 7.57 9.05
N ILE A 193 -0.04 8.40 9.97
CA ILE A 193 -1.13 8.04 10.88
C ILE A 193 -2.22 9.09 10.78
N GLY A 194 -3.46 8.62 10.76
CA GLY A 194 -4.66 9.44 10.70
C GLY A 194 -5.87 8.64 11.16
N GLU A 195 -7.07 9.11 10.85
CA GLU A 195 -8.31 8.48 11.27
C GLU A 195 -9.43 8.74 10.26
N ILE A 196 -10.35 7.79 10.09
CA ILE A 196 -11.59 7.96 9.34
C ILE A 196 -12.75 7.61 10.27
N GLY A 197 -13.73 8.50 10.44
CA GLY A 197 -14.90 8.22 11.29
C GLY A 197 -14.54 7.75 12.71
N SER A 198 -13.50 8.34 13.31
CA SER A 198 -12.92 7.98 14.62
C SER A 198 -12.15 6.65 14.69
N HIS A 199 -11.94 5.98 13.57
CA HIS A 199 -11.15 4.74 13.50
C HIS A 199 -9.70 5.09 13.12
N PRO A 200 -8.68 4.79 13.96
CA PRO A 200 -7.30 5.08 13.63
C PRO A 200 -6.77 4.18 12.52
N LEU A 201 -5.99 4.76 11.63
CA LEU A 201 -5.35 4.09 10.50
C LEU A 201 -3.86 4.40 10.49
N SER A 202 -3.04 3.43 10.06
CA SER A 202 -1.65 3.69 9.68
C SER A 202 -1.35 3.18 8.29
N SER A 203 -0.70 4.01 7.47
CA SER A 203 -0.09 3.59 6.20
C SER A 203 1.40 3.48 6.41
N VAL A 204 1.93 2.29 6.13
CA VAL A 204 3.34 1.96 6.28
C VAL A 204 3.87 1.61 4.91
N ASN A 205 4.88 2.36 4.46
CA ASN A 205 5.56 2.08 3.21
C ASN A 205 7.01 1.73 3.52
N VAL A 206 7.48 0.61 3.01
CA VAL A 206 8.85 0.15 3.19
C VAL A 206 9.54 -0.01 1.85
N VAL A 207 10.77 0.47 1.76
CA VAL A 207 11.64 0.31 0.59
C VAL A 207 12.92 -0.39 1.03
N VAL A 208 13.18 -1.57 0.48
CA VAL A 208 14.46 -2.27 0.63
C VAL A 208 15.26 -2.05 -0.64
N ARG A 209 16.35 -1.27 -0.54
CA ARG A 209 17.22 -0.95 -1.67
C ARG A 209 18.10 -2.16 -2.00
N GLY A 210 18.30 -2.39 -3.31
CA GLY A 210 19.35 -3.31 -3.76
C GLY A 210 20.74 -2.75 -3.42
N ASN A 211 21.65 -3.63 -3.03
CA ASN A 211 23.07 -3.30 -2.82
C ASN A 211 23.75 -2.91 -4.13
#